data_AF-A0A4Y4B4F1-F1
#
_entry.id   AF-A0A4Y4B4F1-F1
#
_cell.length_a   1.000
_cell.length_b   1.000
_cell.length_c   1.000
_cell.angle_alpha   90.00
_cell.angle_beta   90.00
_cell.angle_gamma   90.00
#
_symmetry.space_group_name_H-M   'P 1'
#
loop_
_entity.id
_entity.type
_entity.pdbx_description
1 polymer ?
#
loop_
_entity_poly.entity_id
_entity_poly.type
_entity_poly.pdbx_seq_one_letter_code
_entity_poly.pdbx_strand_id
1 'polypeptide(L)'
;MTDVVLAAVLGVLGGIVLSVLLLLARRLARGAADLGSDAEQAALTALHQASLAAPHLRAGLSAPDVVKAARHLRVLLGSAAVAIVSAEGTVSFDGPSDGLESAARRIAAQVSASGRRQVFPARGRDGELEAVGAPILVDGRVVGVVVAFAASVRAALVRAAEEVADWCAAQVELGGLDASRTQLAEAELRSLRAQISPHFIYNALTAIASFVLTDPTRARELVLEFADFTRYSFRRQGEFTTIAEELGSIHSYLELERARFGDRLRVTLQIAPETLATVIPFLSVQPLVENAVRHGLEPGVGGGEIRIASRDDGTHTEITVEDDGVGMDPEGLRATLTAGDDGVHVGLRNVDTRLRQLYGADGGLVVETNTGAGTLVRMRVPKSQPQHDPDND
;
A
#
# COMPACT_ATOMS: atom_id res chain seq x y z
N MET A 1 39.91 4.35 -91.83
CA MET A 1 39.20 5.38 -91.04
C MET A 1 38.01 4.83 -90.27
N THR A 2 37.34 3.78 -90.76
CA THR A 2 36.15 3.17 -90.11
C THR A 2 36.43 2.46 -88.79
N ASP A 3 37.56 1.76 -88.66
CA ASP A 3 37.87 0.98 -87.44
C ASP A 3 38.21 1.85 -86.22
N VAL A 4 38.84 3.00 -86.45
CA VAL A 4 39.19 3.96 -85.38
C VAL A 4 37.94 4.63 -84.81
N VAL A 5 36.95 4.94 -85.67
CA VAL A 5 35.68 5.53 -85.24
C VAL A 5 34.84 4.51 -84.47
N LEU A 6 34.83 3.24 -84.91
CA LEU A 6 34.12 2.16 -84.22
C LEU A 6 34.70 1.89 -82.82
N ALA A 7 36.04 1.86 -82.70
CA ALA A 7 36.72 1.69 -81.42
C ALA A 7 36.45 2.87 -80.46
N ALA A 8 36.42 4.11 -80.97
CA ALA A 8 36.09 5.29 -80.16
C ALA A 8 34.65 5.26 -79.64
N VAL A 9 33.68 4.86 -80.48
CA VAL A 9 32.27 4.77 -80.10
C VAL A 9 32.04 3.66 -79.05
N LEU A 10 32.69 2.51 -79.21
CA LEU A 10 32.66 1.41 -78.23
C LEU A 10 33.29 1.83 -76.89
N GLY A 11 34.38 2.60 -76.92
CA GLY A 11 35.02 3.14 -75.72
C GLY A 11 34.11 4.10 -74.95
N VAL A 12 33.42 5.00 -75.65
CA VAL A 12 32.47 5.94 -75.03
C VAL A 12 31.26 5.21 -74.44
N LEU A 13 30.68 4.26 -75.16
CA LEU A 13 29.57 3.43 -74.67
C LEU A 13 29.99 2.60 -73.44
N GLY A 14 31.18 2.00 -73.48
CA GLY A 14 31.74 1.29 -72.33
C GLY A 14 31.95 2.18 -71.10
N GLY A 15 32.43 3.41 -71.31
CA GLY A 15 32.60 4.40 -70.24
C GLY A 15 31.29 4.86 -69.61
N ILE A 16 30.23 5.04 -70.41
CA ILE A 16 28.89 5.39 -69.92
C ILE A 16 28.30 4.24 -69.11
N VAL A 17 28.37 3.00 -69.62
CA VAL A 17 27.86 1.81 -68.93
C VAL A 17 28.60 1.60 -67.60
N LEU A 18 29.92 1.74 -67.57
CA LEU A 18 30.72 1.62 -66.36
C LEU A 18 30.36 2.70 -65.32
N SER A 19 30.11 3.92 -65.79
CA SER A 19 29.73 5.05 -64.93
C SER A 19 28.32 4.87 -64.35
N VAL A 20 27.36 4.36 -65.13
CA VAL A 20 26.01 3.99 -64.66
C VAL A 20 26.08 2.84 -63.66
N LEU A 21 26.89 1.81 -63.92
CA LEU A 21 27.11 0.69 -63.00
C LEU A 21 27.76 1.15 -61.70
N LEU A 22 28.75 2.04 -61.74
CA LEU A 22 29.38 2.62 -60.56
C LEU A 22 28.39 3.49 -59.76
N LEU A 23 27.55 4.28 -60.42
CA LEU A 23 26.50 5.06 -59.75
C LEU A 23 25.43 4.17 -59.12
N LEU A 24 25.04 3.08 -59.79
CA LEU A 24 24.07 2.10 -59.29
C LEU A 24 24.65 1.31 -58.11
N ALA A 25 25.89 0.85 -58.22
CA ALA A 25 26.62 0.19 -57.14
C ALA A 25 26.81 1.13 -55.94
N ARG A 26 27.10 2.41 -56.18
CA ARG A 26 27.21 3.42 -55.11
C ARG A 26 25.85 3.75 -54.48
N ARG A 27 24.75 3.69 -55.25
CA ARG A 27 23.38 3.84 -54.74
C ARG A 27 22.95 2.63 -53.91
N LEU A 28 23.28 1.42 -54.36
CA LEU A 28 23.00 0.17 -53.65
C LEU A 28 23.87 0.01 -52.40
N ALA A 29 25.15 0.36 -52.47
CA ALA A 29 26.08 0.32 -51.33
C ALA A 29 25.76 1.37 -50.26
N ARG A 30 25.25 2.56 -50.64
CA ARG A 30 24.74 3.54 -49.68
C ARG A 30 23.45 3.06 -48.99
N GLY A 31 22.59 2.33 -49.70
CA GLY A 31 21.39 1.73 -49.10
C GLY A 31 21.67 0.61 -48.08
N ALA A 32 22.88 0.06 -48.05
CA ALA A 32 23.27 -1.00 -47.12
C ALA A 32 24.09 -0.50 -45.90
N ALA A 33 24.41 0.79 -45.84
CA ALA A 33 25.27 1.38 -44.80
C ALA A 33 24.51 2.24 -43.77
N ASP A 34 23.18 2.33 -43.84
CA ASP A 34 22.37 3.07 -42.87
C ASP A 34 21.97 2.17 -41.68
N LEU A 35 22.30 2.63 -40.47
CA LEU A 35 22.01 1.99 -39.17
C LEU A 35 20.51 2.10 -38.82
N GLY A 36 19.67 1.45 -39.62
CA GLY A 36 18.22 1.45 -39.51
C GLY A 36 17.55 2.52 -40.38
N SER A 37 16.39 2.19 -40.93
CA SER A 37 15.55 3.10 -41.69
C SER A 37 15.09 4.29 -40.83
N ASP A 38 14.75 5.42 -41.46
CA ASP A 38 14.21 6.62 -40.78
C ASP A 38 13.03 6.28 -39.83
N ALA A 39 12.24 5.27 -40.19
CA ALA A 39 11.12 4.78 -39.38
C ALA A 39 11.59 4.09 -38.09
N GLU A 40 12.65 3.30 -38.15
CA GLU A 40 13.24 2.64 -36.97
C GLU A 40 13.87 3.67 -36.02
N GLN A 41 14.56 4.67 -36.57
CA GLN A 41 15.13 5.76 -35.78
C GLN A 41 14.05 6.61 -35.10
N ALA A 42 12.95 6.89 -35.79
CA ALA A 42 11.80 7.59 -35.23
C ALA A 42 11.14 6.78 -34.10
N ALA A 43 10.97 5.46 -34.28
CA ALA A 43 10.41 4.58 -33.26
C ALA A 43 11.29 4.50 -32.00
N LEU A 44 12.61 4.34 -32.17
CA LEU A 44 13.57 4.35 -31.07
C LEU A 44 13.58 5.69 -30.32
N THR A 45 13.52 6.80 -31.05
CA THR A 45 13.45 8.14 -30.45
C THR A 45 12.16 8.31 -29.64
N ALA A 46 11.01 7.86 -30.17
CA ALA A 46 9.74 7.93 -29.46
C ALA A 46 9.77 7.11 -28.16
N LEU A 47 10.28 5.87 -28.20
CA LEU A 47 10.46 5.03 -27.02
C LEU A 47 11.40 5.69 -25.99
N HIS A 48 12.49 6.29 -26.45
CA HIS A 48 13.42 6.99 -25.57
C HIS A 48 12.74 8.19 -24.89
N GLN A 49 12.00 9.03 -25.62
CA GLN A 49 11.26 10.15 -25.02
C GLN A 49 10.19 9.67 -24.03
N ALA A 50 9.44 8.62 -24.35
CA ALA A 50 8.48 8.02 -23.43
C ALA A 50 9.16 7.53 -22.14
N SER A 51 10.31 6.85 -22.26
CA SER A 51 11.06 6.36 -21.10
C SER A 51 11.55 7.49 -20.16
N LEU A 52 11.91 8.64 -20.72
CA LEU A 52 12.33 9.82 -19.95
C LEU A 52 11.13 10.56 -19.32
N ALA A 53 9.97 10.55 -19.97
CA ALA A 53 8.75 11.15 -19.42
C ALA A 53 8.14 10.32 -18.28
N ALA A 54 8.22 8.99 -18.34
CA ALA A 54 7.51 8.08 -17.43
C ALA A 54 7.71 8.37 -15.93
N PRO A 55 8.95 8.53 -15.40
CA PRO A 55 9.16 8.74 -13.97
C PRO A 55 8.45 9.99 -13.43
N HIS A 56 8.36 11.04 -14.24
CA HIS A 56 7.75 12.31 -13.86
C HIS A 56 6.22 12.25 -13.82
N LEU A 57 5.61 11.31 -14.56
CA LEU A 57 4.15 11.09 -14.55
C LEU A 57 3.70 10.19 -13.39
N ARG A 58 4.56 9.24 -12.97
CA ARG A 58 4.26 8.32 -11.85
C ARG A 58 4.10 9.04 -10.50
N ALA A 59 4.71 10.21 -10.35
CA ALA A 59 4.54 11.04 -9.15
C ALA A 59 3.17 11.74 -9.08
N GLY A 60 2.35 11.62 -10.13
CA GLY A 60 1.05 12.28 -10.25
C GLY A 60 1.09 13.56 -11.09
N LEU A 61 -0.02 13.88 -11.75
CA LEU A 61 -0.10 14.97 -12.75
C LEU A 61 -0.01 16.39 -12.16
N SER A 62 -0.21 16.53 -10.85
CA SER A 62 -0.05 17.78 -10.12
C SER A 62 1.36 17.97 -9.55
N ALA A 63 2.27 17.01 -9.73
CA ALA A 63 3.64 17.13 -9.24
C ALA A 63 4.42 18.21 -10.04
N PRO A 64 5.33 18.96 -9.38
CA PRO A 64 6.08 20.04 -10.03
C PRO A 64 6.99 19.54 -11.17
N ASP A 65 7.41 18.28 -11.11
CA ASP A 65 8.31 17.67 -12.10
C ASP A 65 7.61 17.27 -13.40
N VAL A 66 6.28 17.34 -13.49
CA VAL A 66 5.50 16.98 -14.69
C VAL A 66 5.85 17.89 -15.89
N VAL A 67 6.39 19.08 -15.65
CA VAL A 67 6.96 19.95 -16.71
C VAL A 67 8.07 19.23 -17.50
N LYS A 68 8.87 18.38 -16.84
CA LYS A 68 9.89 17.56 -17.52
C LYS A 68 9.25 16.51 -18.44
N ALA A 69 8.13 15.90 -18.02
CA ALA A 69 7.35 15.02 -18.89
C ALA A 69 6.82 15.78 -20.11
N ALA A 70 6.23 16.97 -19.91
CA ALA A 70 5.68 17.79 -20.99
C ALA A 70 6.72 18.08 -22.10
N ARG A 71 7.99 18.33 -21.72
CA ARG A 71 9.09 18.50 -22.67
C ARG A 71 9.32 17.29 -23.56
N HIS A 72 9.38 16.10 -22.96
CA HIS A 72 9.58 14.85 -23.69
C HIS A 72 8.37 14.52 -24.56
N LEU A 73 7.15 14.77 -24.06
CA LEU A 73 5.92 14.60 -24.82
C LEU A 73 5.82 15.56 -26.01
N ARG A 74 6.34 16.79 -25.89
CA ARG A 74 6.41 17.74 -27.03
C ARG A 74 7.25 17.18 -28.17
N VAL A 75 8.40 16.59 -27.86
CA VAL A 75 9.27 15.95 -28.85
C VAL A 75 8.58 14.72 -29.45
N LEU A 76 7.96 13.88 -28.62
CA LEU A 76 7.26 12.67 -29.05
C LEU A 76 6.09 12.98 -29.99
N LEU A 77 5.29 14.01 -29.67
CA LEU A 77 4.14 14.45 -30.47
C LEU A 77 4.53 15.32 -31.67
N GLY A 78 5.81 15.69 -31.82
CA GLY A 78 6.25 16.62 -32.87
C GLY A 78 5.48 17.95 -32.87
N SER A 79 5.09 18.42 -31.68
CA SER A 79 4.20 19.58 -31.51
C SER A 79 4.96 20.85 -31.21
N ALA A 80 4.37 22.01 -31.51
CA ALA A 80 4.96 23.32 -31.22
C ALA A 80 5.00 23.57 -29.69
N ALA A 81 3.95 23.17 -28.99
CA ALA A 81 3.86 23.18 -27.53
C ALA A 81 3.02 22.01 -27.01
N VAL A 82 3.25 21.59 -25.77
CA VAL A 82 2.44 20.59 -25.06
C VAL A 82 2.13 21.07 -23.65
N ALA A 83 0.89 20.85 -23.22
CA ALA A 83 0.46 21.04 -21.84
C ALA A 83 -0.09 19.72 -21.29
N ILE A 84 0.15 19.47 -20.01
CA ILE A 84 -0.57 18.49 -19.21
C ILE A 84 -1.32 19.28 -18.14
N VAL A 85 -2.65 19.16 -18.14
CA VAL A 85 -3.52 19.85 -17.19
C VAL A 85 -4.12 18.82 -16.26
N SER A 86 -3.85 18.91 -14.96
CA SER A 86 -4.43 17.99 -13.97
C SER A 86 -5.91 18.29 -13.73
N ALA A 87 -6.63 17.35 -13.10
CA ALA A 87 -8.01 17.56 -12.66
C ALA A 87 -8.15 18.74 -11.68
N GLU A 88 -7.11 19.02 -10.88
CA GLU A 88 -7.06 20.16 -9.94
C GLU A 88 -6.74 21.50 -10.64
N GLY A 89 -6.48 21.47 -11.94
CA GLY A 89 -6.16 22.65 -12.73
C GLY A 89 -4.69 23.05 -12.68
N THR A 90 -3.79 22.20 -12.19
CA THR A 90 -2.34 22.43 -12.32
C THR A 90 -1.97 22.29 -13.80
N VAL A 91 -1.19 23.24 -14.34
CA VAL A 91 -0.75 23.19 -15.73
C VAL A 91 0.76 23.02 -15.77
N SER A 92 1.20 21.93 -16.39
CA SER A 92 2.59 21.68 -16.74
C SER A 92 2.77 21.87 -18.24
N PHE A 93 3.65 22.78 -18.64
CA PHE A 93 3.71 23.28 -20.02
C PHE A 93 5.14 23.32 -20.56
N ASP A 94 5.33 22.94 -21.83
CA ASP A 94 6.57 23.10 -22.58
C ASP A 94 6.28 23.65 -23.99
N GLY A 95 6.96 24.74 -24.37
CA GLY A 95 6.75 25.45 -25.64
C GLY A 95 6.75 26.98 -25.48
N PRO A 96 6.53 27.75 -26.56
CA PRO A 96 6.33 29.20 -26.47
C PRO A 96 5.08 29.53 -25.63
N SER A 97 5.17 30.47 -24.69
CA SER A 97 4.14 30.66 -23.65
C SER A 97 3.07 31.71 -23.95
N ASP A 98 3.17 32.46 -25.06
CA ASP A 98 2.30 33.60 -25.38
C ASP A 98 0.82 33.19 -25.47
N GLY A 99 0.11 33.23 -24.34
CA GLY A 99 -1.33 32.93 -24.20
C GLY A 99 -1.71 31.44 -24.25
N LEU A 100 -0.80 30.52 -24.59
CA LEU A 100 -1.11 29.09 -24.77
C LEU A 100 -1.47 28.37 -23.47
N GLU A 101 -0.90 28.76 -22.33
CA GLU A 101 -1.26 28.14 -21.04
C GLU A 101 -2.73 28.39 -20.67
N SER A 102 -3.22 29.63 -20.90
CA SER A 102 -4.62 29.97 -20.71
C SER A 102 -5.54 29.24 -21.69
N ALA A 103 -5.07 28.98 -22.92
CA ALA A 103 -5.79 28.16 -23.89
C ALA A 103 -5.85 26.69 -23.43
N ALA A 104 -4.75 26.14 -22.93
CA ALA A 104 -4.68 24.78 -22.42
C ALA A 104 -5.68 24.54 -21.27
N ARG A 105 -5.80 25.49 -20.33
CA ARG A 105 -6.81 25.42 -19.24
C ARG A 105 -8.24 25.33 -19.77
N ARG A 106 -8.58 26.18 -20.76
CA ARG A 106 -9.93 26.17 -21.36
C ARG A 106 -10.21 24.88 -22.13
N ILE A 107 -9.24 24.43 -22.91
CA ILE A 107 -9.32 23.16 -23.66
C ILE A 107 -9.50 21.99 -22.70
N ALA A 108 -8.68 21.92 -21.65
CA ALA A 108 -8.77 20.89 -20.64
C ALA A 108 -10.15 20.85 -19.97
N ALA A 109 -10.73 22.00 -19.61
CA ALA A 109 -12.08 22.05 -19.04
C ALA A 109 -13.14 21.44 -19.99
N GLN A 110 -13.06 21.73 -21.29
CA GLN A 110 -13.99 21.20 -22.29
C GLN A 110 -13.79 19.70 -22.54
N VAL A 111 -12.54 19.24 -22.60
CA VAL A 111 -12.19 17.83 -22.78
C VAL A 111 -12.62 17.02 -21.55
N SER A 112 -12.30 17.49 -20.35
CA SER A 112 -12.71 16.86 -19.09
C SER A 112 -14.23 16.74 -18.96
N ALA A 113 -14.98 17.78 -19.36
CA ALA A 113 -16.44 17.73 -19.34
C ALA A 113 -17.02 16.70 -20.32
N SER A 114 -16.36 16.50 -21.47
CA SER A 114 -16.81 15.54 -22.49
C SER A 114 -16.32 14.11 -22.27
N GLY A 115 -15.21 13.93 -21.53
CA GLY A 115 -14.48 12.67 -21.43
C GLY A 115 -13.92 12.16 -22.76
N ARG A 116 -13.82 13.00 -23.81
CA ARG A 116 -13.45 12.60 -25.17
C ARG A 116 -12.40 13.53 -25.76
N ARG A 117 -11.54 12.96 -26.60
CA ARG A 117 -10.57 13.72 -27.41
C ARG A 117 -11.28 14.73 -28.31
N GLN A 118 -10.75 15.94 -28.43
CA GLN A 118 -11.33 17.03 -29.22
C GLN A 118 -10.25 17.85 -29.93
N VAL A 119 -10.57 18.35 -31.12
CA VAL A 119 -9.73 19.26 -31.91
C VAL A 119 -10.28 20.67 -31.82
N PHE A 120 -9.39 21.63 -31.61
CA PHE A 120 -9.68 23.05 -31.43
C PHE A 120 -8.99 23.84 -32.55
N PRO A 121 -9.74 24.36 -33.53
CA PRO A 121 -9.16 25.13 -34.63
C PRO A 121 -8.68 26.51 -34.16
N ALA A 122 -7.75 27.10 -34.92
CA ALA A 122 -7.30 28.47 -34.74
C ALA A 122 -8.48 29.46 -34.94
N ARG A 123 -8.48 30.59 -34.22
CA ARG A 123 -9.56 31.59 -34.24
C ARG A 123 -9.34 32.71 -35.28
N GLY A 124 -8.46 32.47 -36.26
CA GLY A 124 -8.34 33.31 -37.46
C GLY A 124 -7.38 34.50 -37.34
N ARG A 125 -6.46 34.51 -36.36
CA ARG A 125 -5.31 35.44 -36.35
C ARG A 125 -4.07 34.79 -36.97
N ASP A 126 -3.31 35.56 -37.75
CA ASP A 126 -2.04 35.09 -38.30
C ASP A 126 -1.10 34.65 -37.16
N GLY A 127 -0.64 33.40 -37.24
CA GLY A 127 0.25 32.80 -36.22
C GLY A 127 -0.43 32.07 -35.06
N GLU A 128 -1.77 31.96 -35.02
CA GLU A 128 -2.44 31.12 -34.03
C GLU A 128 -2.25 29.62 -34.31
N LEU A 129 -2.00 28.84 -33.26
CA LEU A 129 -1.89 27.39 -33.33
C LEU A 129 -3.27 26.74 -33.15
N GLU A 130 -3.48 25.65 -33.88
CA GLU A 130 -4.52 24.67 -33.60
C GLU A 130 -4.11 23.79 -32.41
N ALA A 131 -5.07 23.13 -31.78
CA ALA A 131 -4.80 22.23 -30.67
C ALA A 131 -5.62 20.95 -30.74
N VAL A 132 -5.08 19.87 -30.18
CA VAL A 132 -5.83 18.67 -29.82
C VAL A 132 -5.72 18.46 -28.32
N GLY A 133 -6.85 18.21 -27.66
CA GLY A 133 -6.90 17.80 -26.27
C GLY A 133 -7.36 16.35 -26.16
N ALA A 134 -6.64 15.54 -25.39
CA ALA A 134 -6.94 14.13 -25.15
C ALA A 134 -7.01 13.86 -23.63
N PRO A 135 -8.10 13.24 -23.13
CA PRO A 135 -8.27 12.99 -21.70
C PRO A 135 -7.37 11.84 -21.24
N ILE A 136 -6.77 12.01 -20.07
CA ILE A 136 -6.07 10.96 -19.33
C ILE A 136 -7.10 10.30 -18.41
N LEU A 137 -7.47 9.06 -18.72
CA LEU A 137 -8.55 8.32 -18.04
C LEU A 137 -7.98 7.22 -17.14
N VAL A 138 -8.20 7.33 -15.83
CA VAL A 138 -7.89 6.27 -14.85
C VAL A 138 -9.21 5.84 -14.22
N ASP A 139 -9.52 4.54 -14.26
CA ASP A 139 -10.78 3.97 -13.76
C ASP A 139 -12.05 4.70 -14.27
N GLY A 140 -12.04 5.10 -15.54
CA GLY A 140 -13.15 5.82 -16.17
C GLY A 140 -13.32 7.28 -15.72
N ARG A 141 -12.39 7.82 -14.93
CA ARG A 141 -12.37 9.22 -14.48
C ARG A 141 -11.27 9.99 -15.19
N VAL A 142 -11.56 11.22 -15.61
CA VAL A 142 -10.56 12.11 -16.19
C VAL A 142 -9.69 12.66 -15.07
N VAL A 143 -8.44 12.20 -14.98
CA VAL A 143 -7.45 12.67 -13.99
C VAL A 143 -6.59 13.82 -14.51
N GLY A 144 -6.61 14.03 -15.83
CA GLY A 144 -5.97 15.16 -16.48
C GLY A 144 -6.21 15.16 -17.99
N VAL A 145 -5.61 16.12 -18.70
CA VAL A 145 -5.73 16.27 -20.15
C VAL A 145 -4.37 16.60 -20.74
N VAL A 146 -3.97 15.87 -21.78
CA VAL A 146 -2.84 16.23 -22.64
C VAL A 146 -3.36 17.18 -23.72
N VAL A 147 -2.73 18.35 -23.87
CA VAL A 147 -3.05 19.34 -24.90
C VAL A 147 -1.83 19.56 -25.78
N ALA A 148 -1.94 19.25 -27.06
CA ALA A 148 -0.87 19.43 -28.03
C ALA A 148 -1.21 20.55 -29.01
N PHE A 149 -0.31 21.52 -29.18
CA PHE A 149 -0.47 22.68 -30.06
C PHE A 149 0.39 22.54 -31.32
N ALA A 150 -0.18 22.80 -32.48
CA ALA A 150 0.52 22.72 -33.76
C ALA A 150 -0.02 23.75 -34.76
N ALA A 151 0.77 24.09 -35.78
CA ALA A 151 0.32 24.99 -36.85
C ALA A 151 -0.86 24.41 -37.64
N SER A 152 -0.95 23.08 -37.73
CA SER A 152 -2.09 22.35 -38.27
C SER A 152 -2.19 20.98 -37.62
N VAL A 153 -3.37 20.65 -37.09
CA VAL A 153 -3.68 19.37 -36.46
C VAL A 153 -4.15 18.38 -37.52
N ARG A 154 -3.26 17.43 -37.85
CA ARG A 154 -3.54 16.32 -38.76
C ARG A 154 -4.02 15.10 -38.00
N ALA A 155 -4.67 14.16 -38.70
CA ALA A 155 -5.16 12.91 -38.11
C ALA A 155 -4.07 12.11 -37.35
N ALA A 156 -2.82 12.18 -37.81
CA ALA A 156 -1.69 11.55 -37.13
C ALA A 156 -1.44 12.13 -35.72
N LEU A 157 -1.49 13.46 -35.57
CA LEU A 157 -1.33 14.12 -34.27
C LEU A 157 -2.50 13.81 -33.34
N VAL A 158 -3.73 13.76 -33.88
CA VAL A 158 -4.92 13.39 -33.08
C VAL A 158 -4.78 11.99 -32.50
N ARG A 159 -4.36 11.02 -33.31
CA ARG A 159 -4.11 9.64 -32.85
C ARG A 159 -2.95 9.59 -31.85
N ALA A 160 -1.84 10.26 -32.16
CA ALA A 160 -0.69 10.27 -31.27
C ALA A 160 -1.01 10.91 -29.90
N ALA A 161 -1.81 11.98 -29.87
CA ALA A 161 -2.25 12.62 -28.63
C ALA A 161 -3.13 11.69 -27.77
N GLU A 162 -3.99 10.89 -28.40
CA GLU A 162 -4.78 9.87 -27.72
C GLU A 162 -3.89 8.76 -27.14
N GLU A 163 -3.01 8.17 -27.96
CA GLU A 163 -2.07 7.13 -27.50
C GLU A 163 -1.15 7.62 -26.36
N VAL A 164 -0.72 8.89 -26.42
CA VAL A 164 0.06 9.51 -25.35
C VAL A 164 -0.77 9.71 -24.10
N ALA A 165 -2.04 10.12 -24.21
CA ALA A 165 -2.91 10.29 -23.06
C ALA A 165 -3.22 8.95 -22.37
N ASP A 166 -3.47 7.89 -23.14
CA ASP A 166 -3.65 6.53 -22.64
C ASP A 166 -2.38 6.00 -21.98
N TRP A 167 -1.22 6.25 -22.59
CA TRP A 167 0.07 5.91 -21.99
C TRP A 167 0.34 6.69 -20.69
N CYS A 168 0.00 7.99 -20.65
CA CYS A 168 0.07 8.79 -19.43
C CYS A 168 -0.83 8.23 -18.33
N ALA A 169 -2.04 7.76 -18.69
CA ALA A 169 -2.96 7.13 -17.74
C ALA A 169 -2.34 5.90 -17.11
N ALA A 170 -1.73 5.02 -17.93
CA ALA A 170 -1.02 3.85 -17.44
C ALA A 170 0.15 4.21 -16.49
N GLN A 171 0.89 5.30 -16.75
CA GLN A 171 1.95 5.74 -15.83
C GLN A 171 1.40 6.27 -14.50
N VAL A 172 0.28 6.99 -14.52
CA VAL A 172 -0.38 7.48 -13.30
C VAL A 172 -0.93 6.32 -12.47
N GLU A 173 -1.56 5.34 -13.11
CA GLU A 173 -2.08 4.13 -12.46
C GLU A 173 -0.96 3.31 -11.81
N LEU A 174 0.17 3.11 -12.52
CA LEU A 174 1.35 2.45 -11.96
C LEU A 174 1.90 3.19 -10.73
N GLY A 175 1.95 4.52 -10.77
CA GLY A 175 2.35 5.33 -9.61
C GLY A 175 1.43 5.15 -8.40
N GLY A 176 0.11 5.10 -8.64
CA GLY A 176 -0.89 4.82 -7.61
C GLY A 176 -0.74 3.44 -6.99
N LEU A 177 -0.47 2.41 -7.80
CA LEU A 177 -0.23 1.04 -7.35
C LEU A 177 1.02 0.93 -6.47
N ASP A 178 2.13 1.56 -6.85
CA ASP A 178 3.37 1.55 -6.07
C ASP A 178 3.19 2.27 -4.71
N ALA A 179 2.47 3.40 -4.70
CA ALA A 179 2.11 4.09 -3.47
C ALA A 179 1.24 3.22 -2.54
N SER A 180 0.23 2.55 -3.10
CA SER A 180 -0.65 1.64 -2.33
C SER A 180 0.12 0.44 -1.77
N ARG A 181 1.04 -0.16 -2.53
CA ARG A 181 1.90 -1.25 -2.05
C ARG A 181 2.78 -0.82 -0.90
N THR A 182 3.37 0.37 -1.00
CA THR A 182 4.21 0.93 0.05
C THR A 182 3.40 1.16 1.32
N GLN A 183 2.20 1.75 1.20
CA GLN A 183 1.29 1.95 2.33
C GLN A 183 0.86 0.63 2.99
N LEU A 184 0.59 -0.41 2.20
CA LEU A 184 0.26 -1.74 2.70
C LEU A 184 1.44 -2.33 3.48
N ALA A 185 2.65 -2.29 2.91
CA ALA A 185 3.85 -2.80 3.59
C ALA A 185 4.12 -2.04 4.91
N GLU A 186 3.94 -0.72 4.94
CA GLU A 186 4.03 0.08 6.16
C GLU A 186 2.93 -0.25 7.18
N ALA A 187 1.71 -0.52 6.72
CA ALA A 187 0.60 -0.94 7.58
C ALA A 187 0.86 -2.34 8.18
N GLU A 188 1.34 -3.29 7.39
CA GLU A 188 1.75 -4.62 7.85
C GLU A 188 2.88 -4.55 8.86
N LEU A 189 3.92 -3.74 8.58
CA LEU A 189 5.03 -3.55 9.50
C LEU A 189 4.60 -2.87 10.80
N ARG A 190 3.68 -1.89 10.74
CA ARG A 190 3.04 -1.31 11.94
C ARG A 190 2.24 -2.36 12.70
N SER A 191 1.47 -3.20 12.01
CA SER A 191 0.70 -4.28 12.62
C SER A 191 1.59 -5.31 13.31
N LEU A 192 2.73 -5.67 12.72
CA LEU A 192 3.70 -6.58 13.31
C LEU A 192 4.38 -5.95 14.53
N ARG A 193 4.77 -4.67 14.45
CA ARG A 193 5.35 -3.93 15.59
C ARG A 193 4.38 -3.76 16.76
N ALA A 194 3.07 -3.81 16.52
CA ALA A 194 2.05 -3.68 17.54
C ALA A 194 1.77 -4.97 18.32
N GLN A 195 2.26 -6.14 17.88
CA GLN A 195 1.94 -7.43 18.51
C GLN A 195 2.58 -7.64 19.88
N ILE A 196 3.67 -6.92 20.21
CA ILE A 196 4.23 -6.87 21.56
C ILE A 196 4.49 -5.41 21.91
N SER A 197 3.93 -4.95 23.04
CA SER A 197 4.19 -3.59 23.53
C SER A 197 5.69 -3.40 23.78
N PRO A 198 6.39 -2.45 23.12
CA PRO A 198 7.80 -2.19 23.40
C PRO A 198 8.05 -1.90 24.89
N HIS A 199 7.08 -1.23 25.53
CA HIS A 199 7.10 -0.96 26.96
C HIS A 199 7.12 -2.25 27.81
N PHE A 200 6.37 -3.28 27.41
CA PHE A 200 6.42 -4.58 28.09
C PHE A 200 7.83 -5.19 28.02
N ILE A 201 8.47 -5.17 26.84
CA ILE A 201 9.83 -5.69 26.66
C ILE A 201 10.82 -4.97 27.59
N TYR A 202 10.79 -3.62 27.59
CA TYR A 202 11.67 -2.85 28.48
C TYR A 202 11.43 -3.20 29.95
N ASN A 203 10.17 -3.27 30.38
CA ASN A 203 9.82 -3.55 31.76
C ASN A 203 10.21 -4.96 32.20
N ALA A 204 9.99 -5.96 31.35
CA ALA A 204 10.39 -7.33 31.61
C ALA A 204 11.92 -7.43 31.79
N LEU A 205 12.69 -6.80 30.89
CA LEU A 205 14.16 -6.78 31.00
C LEU A 205 14.65 -6.04 32.24
N THR A 206 14.03 -4.92 32.61
CA THR A 206 14.37 -4.20 33.85
C THR A 206 14.05 -5.03 35.10
N ALA A 207 12.91 -5.73 35.12
CA ALA A 207 12.57 -6.64 36.21
C ALA A 207 13.61 -7.76 36.32
N ILE A 208 13.92 -8.44 35.22
CA ILE A 208 14.96 -9.49 35.17
C ILE A 208 16.30 -8.96 35.70
N ALA A 209 16.75 -7.79 35.22
CA ALA A 209 18.01 -7.18 35.63
C ALA A 209 18.09 -6.94 37.14
N SER A 210 16.97 -6.60 37.79
CA SER A 210 16.91 -6.38 39.25
C SER A 210 17.17 -7.64 40.08
N PHE A 211 16.88 -8.82 39.51
CA PHE A 211 17.11 -10.11 40.16
C PHE A 211 18.51 -10.68 39.89
N VAL A 212 19.24 -10.22 38.86
CA VAL A 212 20.54 -10.81 38.46
C VAL A 212 21.56 -10.86 39.60
N LEU A 213 21.57 -9.85 40.48
CA LEU A 213 22.51 -9.80 41.62
C LEU A 213 21.91 -10.34 42.92
N THR A 214 20.58 -10.27 43.09
CA THR A 214 19.90 -10.56 44.36
C THR A 214 19.36 -11.99 44.41
N ASP A 215 18.81 -12.48 43.30
CA ASP A 215 18.35 -13.86 43.10
C ASP A 215 18.62 -14.32 41.65
N PRO A 216 19.85 -14.80 41.38
CA PRO A 216 20.23 -15.27 40.05
C PRO A 216 19.39 -16.45 39.54
N THR A 217 18.81 -17.25 40.46
CA THR A 217 17.95 -18.38 40.10
C THR A 217 16.63 -17.86 39.54
N ARG A 218 15.99 -16.91 40.24
CA ARG A 218 14.77 -16.27 39.76
C ARG A 218 15.00 -15.49 38.47
N ALA A 219 16.14 -14.80 38.34
CA ALA A 219 16.50 -14.13 37.09
C ALA A 219 16.56 -15.10 35.90
N ARG A 220 17.15 -16.30 36.09
CA ARG A 220 17.20 -17.34 35.05
C ARG A 220 15.82 -17.85 34.67
N GLU A 221 14.94 -18.08 35.65
CA GLU A 221 13.55 -18.46 35.40
C GLU A 221 12.82 -17.41 34.56
N LEU A 222 12.92 -16.13 34.95
CA LEU A 222 12.27 -15.02 34.23
C LEU A 222 12.81 -14.86 32.80
N VAL A 223 14.08 -15.18 32.53
CA VAL A 223 14.61 -15.21 31.17
C VAL A 223 13.95 -16.31 30.33
N LEU A 224 13.68 -17.48 30.91
CA LEU A 224 12.97 -18.56 30.22
C LEU A 224 11.50 -18.18 29.98
N GLU A 225 10.82 -17.62 30.99
CA GLU A 225 9.45 -17.10 30.82
C GLU A 225 9.38 -16.03 29.73
N PHE A 226 10.36 -15.12 29.69
CA PHE A 226 10.46 -14.12 28.62
C PHE A 226 10.68 -14.76 27.25
N ALA A 227 11.51 -15.79 27.14
CA ALA A 227 11.74 -16.50 25.89
C ALA A 227 10.48 -17.25 25.41
N ASP A 228 9.75 -17.91 26.30
CA ASP A 228 8.54 -18.66 25.97
C ASP A 228 7.38 -17.71 25.60
N PHE A 229 7.17 -16.64 26.35
CA PHE A 229 6.22 -15.57 25.99
C PHE A 229 6.53 -14.98 24.60
N THR A 230 7.81 -14.68 24.35
CA THR A 230 8.25 -14.09 23.09
C THR A 230 8.08 -15.07 21.92
N ARG A 231 8.39 -16.35 22.13
CA ARG A 231 8.21 -17.41 21.13
C ARG A 231 6.73 -17.57 20.77
N TYR A 232 5.83 -17.55 21.76
CA TYR A 232 4.40 -17.62 21.52
C TYR A 232 3.90 -16.37 20.79
N SER A 233 4.26 -15.17 21.27
CA SER A 233 3.81 -13.90 20.69
C SER A 233 4.27 -13.68 19.24
N PHE A 234 5.41 -14.25 18.84
CA PHE A 234 5.94 -14.20 17.47
C PHE A 234 5.68 -15.47 16.64
N ARG A 235 4.95 -16.47 17.15
CA ARG A 235 4.58 -17.65 16.35
C ARG A 235 3.84 -17.15 15.11
N ARG A 236 4.15 -17.72 13.94
CA ARG A 236 3.36 -17.46 12.72
C ARG A 236 1.91 -17.77 13.07
N GLN A 237 1.04 -16.80 12.79
CA GLN A 237 -0.39 -16.89 13.09
C GLN A 237 -0.95 -18.18 12.49
N GLY A 238 -1.20 -19.18 13.33
CA GLY A 238 -2.26 -20.15 13.07
C GLY A 238 -3.58 -19.45 13.34
N GLU A 239 -4.64 -19.81 12.63
CA GLU A 239 -5.97 -19.22 12.89
C GLU A 239 -6.46 -19.57 14.30
N PHE A 240 -6.04 -20.73 14.82
CA PHE A 240 -6.53 -21.30 16.07
C PHE A 240 -5.40 -21.87 16.95
N THR A 241 -5.69 -22.01 18.24
CA THR A 241 -4.86 -22.61 19.29
C THR A 241 -5.77 -23.23 20.35
N THR A 242 -5.25 -23.95 21.34
CA THR A 242 -6.06 -24.43 22.46
C THR A 242 -6.04 -23.43 23.63
N ILE A 243 -7.08 -23.47 24.49
CA ILE A 243 -7.06 -22.73 25.76
C ILE A 243 -5.81 -23.09 26.57
N ALA A 244 -5.38 -24.35 26.56
CA ALA A 244 -4.17 -24.78 27.26
C ALA A 244 -2.90 -24.07 26.76
N GLU A 245 -2.70 -23.98 25.45
CA GLU A 245 -1.55 -23.29 24.86
C GLU A 245 -1.58 -21.79 25.18
N GLU A 246 -2.74 -21.15 25.05
CA GLU A 246 -2.86 -19.71 25.31
C GLU A 246 -2.68 -19.38 26.79
N LEU A 247 -3.20 -20.21 27.69
CA LEU A 247 -2.95 -20.10 29.14
C LEU A 247 -1.46 -20.28 29.48
N GLY A 248 -0.72 -21.08 28.72
CA GLY A 248 0.74 -21.22 28.87
C GLY A 248 1.46 -19.88 28.63
N SER A 249 1.15 -19.18 27.54
CA SER A 249 1.69 -17.85 27.28
C SER A 249 1.28 -16.82 28.32
N ILE A 250 0.00 -16.86 28.73
CA ILE A 250 -0.54 -15.98 29.78
C ILE A 250 0.19 -16.21 31.11
N HIS A 251 0.54 -17.46 31.44
CA HIS A 251 1.31 -17.76 32.64
C HIS A 251 2.68 -17.07 32.61
N SER A 252 3.44 -17.22 31.52
CA SER A 252 4.74 -16.57 31.35
C SER A 252 4.63 -15.04 31.42
N TYR A 253 3.62 -14.45 30.80
CA TYR A 253 3.33 -13.03 30.90
C TYR A 253 3.11 -12.58 32.35
N LEU A 254 2.25 -13.30 33.09
CA LEU A 254 1.91 -12.95 34.47
C LEU A 254 3.09 -13.13 35.43
N GLU A 255 3.97 -14.10 35.21
CA GLU A 255 5.20 -14.26 36.01
C GLU A 255 6.16 -13.08 35.84
N LEU A 256 6.29 -12.56 34.61
CA LEU A 256 7.08 -11.35 34.32
C LEU A 256 6.48 -10.10 34.96
N GLU A 257 5.15 -9.96 34.89
CA GLU A 257 4.44 -8.85 35.52
C GLU A 257 4.49 -8.94 37.06
N ARG A 258 4.37 -10.13 37.65
CA ARG A 258 4.57 -10.38 39.09
C ARG A 258 5.99 -10.02 39.54
N ALA A 259 7.01 -10.33 38.75
CA ALA A 259 8.38 -9.92 39.06
C ALA A 259 8.55 -8.39 39.12
N ARG A 260 7.77 -7.64 38.32
CA ARG A 260 7.77 -6.17 38.32
C ARG A 260 6.99 -5.58 39.48
N PHE A 261 5.80 -6.13 39.74
CA PHE A 261 4.85 -5.54 40.68
C PHE A 261 4.88 -6.14 42.09
N GLY A 262 5.56 -7.28 42.26
CA GLY A 262 5.58 -8.03 43.51
C GLY A 262 4.18 -8.36 44.00
N ASP A 263 3.97 -8.18 45.30
CA ASP A 263 2.70 -8.50 45.98
C ASP A 263 1.52 -7.62 45.54
N ARG A 264 1.77 -6.57 44.75
CA ARG A 264 0.71 -5.70 44.22
C ARG A 264 -0.12 -6.38 43.13
N LEU A 265 0.36 -7.44 42.48
CA LEU A 265 -0.39 -8.16 41.46
C LEU A 265 -0.85 -9.51 41.99
N ARG A 266 -2.14 -9.62 42.30
CA ARG A 266 -2.79 -10.87 42.73
C ARG A 266 -3.52 -11.46 41.55
N VAL A 267 -3.29 -12.75 41.26
CA VAL A 267 -3.96 -13.42 40.14
C VAL A 267 -4.53 -14.75 40.59
N THR A 268 -5.82 -14.96 40.27
CA THR A 268 -6.56 -16.18 40.58
C THR A 268 -6.98 -16.86 39.27
N LEU A 269 -6.57 -18.12 39.09
CA LEU A 269 -6.97 -18.96 37.95
C LEU A 269 -8.04 -19.97 38.38
N GLN A 270 -9.18 -19.99 37.69
CA GLN A 270 -10.28 -20.93 37.91
C GLN A 270 -10.65 -21.60 36.58
N ILE A 271 -9.81 -22.55 36.16
CA ILE A 271 -9.91 -23.20 34.86
C ILE A 271 -10.53 -24.58 35.04
N ALA A 272 -11.67 -24.82 34.39
CA ALA A 272 -12.27 -26.15 34.33
C ALA A 272 -11.40 -27.07 33.43
N PRO A 273 -10.94 -28.25 33.90
CA PRO A 273 -10.02 -29.10 33.12
C PRO A 273 -10.54 -29.48 31.73
N GLU A 274 -11.84 -29.70 31.60
CA GLU A 274 -12.51 -30.05 30.34
C GLU A 274 -12.48 -28.94 29.28
N THR A 275 -12.22 -27.68 29.68
CA THR A 275 -12.14 -26.56 28.72
C THR A 275 -10.76 -26.43 28.10
N LEU A 276 -9.70 -27.00 28.69
CA LEU A 276 -8.31 -26.83 28.26
C LEU A 276 -8.07 -27.21 26.79
N ALA A 277 -8.75 -28.25 26.31
CA ALA A 277 -8.65 -28.72 24.93
C ALA A 277 -9.56 -27.94 23.96
N THR A 278 -10.36 -26.98 24.44
CA THR A 278 -11.19 -26.15 23.57
C THR A 278 -10.28 -25.35 22.66
N VAL A 279 -10.52 -25.47 21.35
CA VAL A 279 -9.84 -24.69 20.33
C VAL A 279 -10.45 -23.28 20.31
N ILE A 280 -9.61 -22.25 20.25
CA ILE A 280 -9.98 -20.83 20.23
C ILE A 280 -9.12 -20.08 19.21
N PRO A 281 -9.56 -18.92 18.71
CA PRO A 281 -8.73 -18.12 17.81
C PRO A 281 -7.47 -17.67 18.54
N PHE A 282 -6.32 -17.74 17.86
CA PHE A 282 -5.04 -17.35 18.47
C PHE A 282 -5.06 -15.90 19.00
N LEU A 283 -4.52 -15.68 20.21
CA LEU A 283 -4.51 -14.37 20.90
C LEU A 283 -5.93 -13.83 21.17
N SER A 284 -6.85 -14.67 21.66
CA SER A 284 -8.19 -14.24 22.09
C SER A 284 -8.24 -13.83 23.56
N VAL A 285 -7.51 -14.54 24.43
CA VAL A 285 -7.51 -14.34 25.88
C VAL A 285 -6.36 -13.44 26.32
N GLN A 286 -5.18 -13.58 25.71
CA GLN A 286 -3.99 -12.82 26.11
C GLN A 286 -4.22 -11.29 26.10
N PRO A 287 -4.80 -10.67 25.05
CA PRO A 287 -5.06 -9.23 25.06
C PRO A 287 -6.01 -8.77 26.18
N LEU A 288 -6.92 -9.64 26.62
CA LEU A 288 -7.84 -9.35 27.72
C LEU A 288 -7.10 -9.35 29.06
N VAL A 289 -6.17 -10.29 29.25
CA VAL A 289 -5.33 -10.35 30.45
C VAL A 289 -4.36 -9.18 30.50
N GLU A 290 -3.74 -8.80 29.38
CA GLU A 290 -2.86 -7.61 29.31
C GLU A 290 -3.63 -6.33 29.66
N ASN A 291 -4.89 -6.22 29.22
CA ASN A 291 -5.77 -5.11 29.56
C ASN A 291 -6.10 -5.10 31.05
N ALA A 292 -6.47 -6.25 31.61
CA ALA A 292 -6.76 -6.41 33.03
C ALA A 292 -5.55 -6.08 33.93
N VAL A 293 -4.33 -6.47 33.54
CA VAL A 293 -3.10 -6.11 34.29
C VAL A 293 -2.86 -4.60 34.25
N ARG A 294 -3.08 -3.97 33.09
CA ARG A 294 -2.88 -2.53 32.95
C ARG A 294 -3.85 -1.74 33.82
N HIS A 295 -5.14 -2.03 33.72
CA HIS A 295 -6.20 -1.28 34.41
C HIS A 295 -6.42 -1.71 35.85
N GLY A 296 -6.25 -2.99 36.17
CA GLY A 296 -6.32 -3.52 37.52
C GLY A 296 -5.24 -2.96 38.45
N LEU A 297 -4.10 -2.52 37.89
CA LEU A 297 -3.00 -1.95 38.66
C LEU A 297 -2.92 -0.41 38.63
N GLU A 298 -3.82 0.25 37.89
CA GLU A 298 -3.99 1.71 37.89
C GLU A 298 -4.51 2.28 39.24
N PRO A 299 -5.33 1.59 40.06
CA PRO A 299 -5.68 2.08 41.40
C PRO A 299 -4.44 2.07 42.31
N GLY A 300 -4.10 3.25 42.82
CA GLY A 300 -2.85 3.50 43.55
C GLY A 300 -2.59 2.62 44.78
N VAL A 301 -1.31 2.44 45.08
CA VAL A 301 -0.65 1.88 46.29
C VAL A 301 -1.07 0.47 46.76
N GLY A 302 -2.34 0.08 46.69
CA GLY A 302 -2.87 -1.20 47.22
C GLY A 302 -2.71 -2.43 46.31
N GLY A 303 -2.35 -2.24 45.04
CA GLY A 303 -2.29 -3.33 44.06
C GLY A 303 -3.65 -3.63 43.43
N GLY A 304 -3.72 -4.72 42.67
CA GLY A 304 -4.90 -5.17 41.92
C GLY A 304 -5.03 -6.68 41.92
N GLU A 305 -6.26 -7.15 41.80
CA GLU A 305 -6.65 -8.55 41.65
C GLU A 305 -7.18 -8.81 40.25
N ILE A 306 -6.68 -9.88 39.64
CA ILE A 306 -7.14 -10.36 38.34
C ILE A 306 -7.66 -11.78 38.50
N ARG A 307 -8.87 -12.05 38.00
CA ARG A 307 -9.46 -13.38 37.97
C ARG A 307 -9.61 -13.84 36.53
N ILE A 308 -9.01 -14.98 36.21
CA ILE A 308 -9.15 -15.64 34.92
C ILE A 308 -9.90 -16.95 35.15
N ALA A 309 -11.03 -17.14 34.50
CA ALA A 309 -11.80 -18.36 34.62
C ALA A 309 -12.22 -18.91 33.25
N SER A 310 -12.37 -20.24 33.19
CA SER A 310 -13.03 -20.90 32.08
C SER A 310 -13.99 -21.96 32.60
N ARG A 311 -15.16 -22.03 31.98
CA ARG A 311 -16.25 -22.92 32.40
C ARG A 311 -16.91 -23.55 31.19
N ASP A 312 -17.38 -24.78 31.39
CA ASP A 312 -18.27 -25.42 30.44
C ASP A 312 -19.64 -24.70 30.43
N ASP A 313 -20.08 -24.29 29.25
CA ASP A 313 -21.40 -23.70 28.97
C ASP A 313 -22.11 -24.47 27.85
N GLY A 314 -22.19 -25.80 28.03
CA GLY A 314 -22.92 -26.70 27.14
C GLY A 314 -22.24 -26.87 25.79
N THR A 315 -22.78 -26.22 24.75
CA THR A 315 -22.18 -26.23 23.40
C THR A 315 -21.04 -25.22 23.26
N HIS A 316 -20.83 -24.37 24.27
CA HIS A 316 -19.80 -23.36 24.31
C HIS A 316 -18.88 -23.57 25.50
N THR A 317 -17.71 -22.95 25.42
CA THR A 317 -16.85 -22.68 26.56
C THR A 317 -16.92 -21.19 26.84
N GLU A 318 -17.19 -20.83 28.08
CA GLU A 318 -17.12 -19.44 28.55
C GLU A 318 -15.72 -19.18 29.12
N ILE A 319 -15.13 -18.05 28.74
CA ILE A 319 -13.87 -17.55 29.32
C ILE A 319 -14.13 -16.14 29.84
N THR A 320 -13.72 -15.88 31.08
CA THR A 320 -13.85 -14.58 31.73
C THR A 320 -12.50 -14.07 32.23
N VAL A 321 -12.25 -12.79 32.03
CA VAL A 321 -11.15 -12.05 32.63
C VAL A 321 -11.72 -10.87 33.39
N GLU A 322 -11.48 -10.82 34.69
CA GLU A 322 -11.99 -9.80 35.61
C GLU A 322 -10.83 -9.08 36.29
N ASP A 323 -10.91 -7.76 36.42
CA ASP A 323 -10.04 -6.93 37.24
C ASP A 323 -10.84 -6.06 38.22
N ASP A 324 -10.24 -5.74 39.37
CA ASP A 324 -10.77 -4.81 40.38
C ASP A 324 -10.32 -3.36 40.17
N GLY A 325 -9.98 -3.00 38.93
CA GLY A 325 -9.43 -1.71 38.54
C GLY A 325 -10.42 -0.54 38.63
N VAL A 326 -10.02 0.58 38.05
CA VAL A 326 -10.84 1.82 38.03
C VAL A 326 -12.13 1.69 37.21
N GLY A 327 -12.27 0.62 36.42
CA GLY A 327 -13.38 0.42 35.49
C GLY A 327 -13.47 1.51 34.41
N MET A 328 -14.47 1.39 33.55
CA MET A 328 -14.68 2.32 32.42
C MET A 328 -16.09 2.87 32.44
N ASP A 329 -16.29 4.04 31.80
CA ASP A 329 -17.62 4.55 31.52
C ASP A 329 -18.32 3.66 30.47
N PRO A 330 -19.49 3.06 30.79
CA PRO A 330 -20.19 2.17 29.86
C PRO A 330 -20.62 2.83 28.55
N GLU A 331 -20.92 4.14 28.55
CA GLU A 331 -21.30 4.86 27.34
C GLU A 331 -20.09 5.09 26.43
N GLY A 332 -18.96 5.54 26.99
CA GLY A 332 -17.69 5.64 26.29
C GLY A 332 -17.18 4.31 25.71
N LEU A 333 -17.36 3.19 26.45
CA LEU A 333 -16.96 1.88 25.96
C LEU A 333 -17.80 1.41 24.77
N ARG A 334 -19.13 1.60 24.81
CA ARG A 334 -20.01 1.27 23.67
C ARG A 334 -19.67 2.11 22.45
N ALA A 335 -19.36 3.39 22.64
CA ALA A 335 -18.91 4.26 21.56
C ALA A 335 -17.56 3.78 21.00
N THR A 336 -16.62 3.33 21.82
CA THR A 336 -15.29 2.86 21.38
C THR A 336 -15.34 1.52 20.63
N LEU A 337 -16.27 0.63 20.99
CA LEU A 337 -16.49 -0.62 20.26
C LEU A 337 -17.24 -0.42 18.92
N THR A 338 -17.87 0.74 18.70
CA THR A 338 -18.69 1.04 17.51
C THR A 338 -18.13 2.15 16.60
N ALA A 339 -17.38 3.11 17.15
CA ALA A 339 -16.76 4.22 16.44
C ALA A 339 -15.24 3.97 16.28
N GLY A 340 -14.72 4.27 15.10
CA GLY A 340 -13.42 3.82 14.65
C GLY A 340 -12.17 4.45 15.28
N ASP A 341 -12.27 5.21 16.37
CA ASP A 341 -11.15 6.03 16.88
C ASP A 341 -10.80 5.76 18.36
N ASP A 342 -9.56 6.11 18.72
CA ASP A 342 -8.84 5.99 20.00
C ASP A 342 -8.02 4.71 20.30
N GLY A 343 -6.71 4.94 20.46
CA GLY A 343 -5.64 3.95 20.58
C GLY A 343 -5.51 3.21 21.92
N VAL A 344 -6.45 3.38 22.86
CA VAL A 344 -6.38 2.75 24.20
C VAL A 344 -7.01 1.35 24.20
N HIS A 345 -7.99 1.07 23.32
CA HIS A 345 -8.77 -0.19 23.33
C HIS A 345 -8.51 -1.10 22.12
N VAL A 346 -7.38 -0.90 21.42
CA VAL A 346 -7.05 -1.63 20.18
C VAL A 346 -7.04 -3.15 20.41
N GLY A 347 -6.58 -3.62 21.57
CA GLY A 347 -6.57 -5.04 21.94
C GLY A 347 -7.96 -5.65 22.03
N LEU A 348 -8.85 -5.09 22.87
CA LEU A 348 -10.22 -5.58 23.04
C LEU A 348 -11.02 -5.50 21.73
N ARG A 349 -10.89 -4.40 20.98
CA ARG A 349 -11.62 -4.22 19.71
C ARG A 349 -11.20 -5.25 18.66
N ASN A 350 -9.91 -5.55 18.58
CA ASN A 350 -9.40 -6.54 17.62
C ASN A 350 -9.92 -7.94 17.95
N VAL A 351 -9.94 -8.31 19.23
CA VAL A 351 -10.52 -9.58 19.68
C VAL A 351 -12.03 -9.62 19.37
N ASP A 352 -12.78 -8.59 19.76
CA ASP A 352 -14.24 -8.50 19.50
C ASP A 352 -14.58 -8.59 18.01
N THR A 353 -13.86 -7.86 17.16
CA THR A 353 -14.05 -7.88 15.70
C THR A 353 -13.78 -9.26 15.14
N ARG A 354 -12.69 -9.92 15.57
CA ARG A 354 -12.33 -11.27 15.11
C ARG A 354 -13.37 -12.29 15.55
N LEU A 355 -13.84 -12.24 16.80
CA LEU A 355 -14.86 -13.14 17.30
C LEU A 355 -16.18 -12.98 16.53
N ARG A 356 -16.60 -11.74 16.23
CA ARG A 356 -17.80 -11.49 15.42
C ARG A 356 -17.66 -11.96 13.97
N GLN A 357 -16.47 -11.89 13.39
CA GLN A 357 -16.20 -12.41 12.04
C GLN A 357 -16.29 -13.93 11.99
N LEU A 358 -15.79 -14.62 13.02
CA LEU A 358 -15.77 -16.08 13.08
C LEU A 358 -17.11 -16.70 13.50
N TYR A 359 -17.80 -16.07 14.47
CA TYR A 359 -18.98 -16.65 15.13
C TYR A 359 -20.26 -15.87 14.89
N GLY A 360 -20.23 -14.81 14.07
CA GLY A 360 -21.37 -13.94 13.79
C GLY A 360 -21.57 -12.84 14.83
N ALA A 361 -22.58 -11.98 14.61
CA ALA A 361 -22.79 -10.76 15.39
C ALA A 361 -22.93 -11.00 16.90
N ASP A 362 -23.52 -12.13 17.30
CA ASP A 362 -23.76 -12.50 18.70
C ASP A 362 -22.54 -13.13 19.39
N GLY A 363 -21.47 -13.40 18.64
CA GLY A 363 -20.24 -14.04 19.14
C GLY A 363 -19.19 -13.07 19.70
N GLY A 364 -19.49 -11.76 19.78
CA GLY A 364 -18.56 -10.74 20.26
C GLY A 364 -18.27 -10.81 21.77
N LEU A 365 -17.38 -9.93 22.23
CA LEU A 365 -17.09 -9.76 23.65
C LEU A 365 -18.28 -9.13 24.38
N VAL A 366 -18.56 -9.61 25.59
CA VAL A 366 -19.44 -8.96 26.55
C VAL A 366 -18.57 -8.31 27.62
N VAL A 367 -18.67 -6.99 27.76
CA VAL A 367 -17.91 -6.25 28.77
C VAL A 367 -18.86 -5.65 29.78
N GLU A 368 -18.69 -6.02 31.04
CA GLU A 368 -19.41 -5.49 32.19
C GLU A 368 -18.43 -4.63 33.00
N THR A 369 -18.71 -3.34 33.13
CA THR A 369 -17.83 -2.41 33.85
C THR A 369 -18.63 -1.21 34.32
N ASN A 370 -18.12 -0.53 35.34
CA ASN A 370 -18.60 0.78 35.76
C ASN A 370 -17.44 1.54 36.41
N THR A 371 -17.50 2.87 36.43
CA THR A 371 -16.47 3.68 37.09
C THR A 371 -16.34 3.30 38.57
N GLY A 372 -15.14 2.86 38.97
CA GLY A 372 -14.78 2.40 40.30
C GLY A 372 -15.18 0.95 40.64
N ALA A 373 -15.69 0.18 39.67
CA ALA A 373 -16.20 -1.17 39.90
C ALA A 373 -15.41 -2.27 39.17
N GLY A 374 -14.24 -1.96 38.62
CA GLY A 374 -13.46 -2.90 37.82
C GLY A 374 -14.06 -3.19 36.44
N THR A 375 -13.53 -4.21 35.78
CA THR A 375 -13.95 -4.65 34.46
C THR A 375 -14.03 -6.16 34.40
N LEU A 376 -15.14 -6.70 33.93
CA LEU A 376 -15.33 -8.09 33.58
C LEU A 376 -15.51 -8.21 32.07
N VAL A 377 -14.59 -8.90 31.41
CA VAL A 377 -14.70 -9.26 30.00
C VAL A 377 -15.03 -10.73 29.89
N ARG A 378 -16.10 -11.05 29.14
CA ARG A 378 -16.58 -12.40 28.88
C ARG A 378 -16.58 -12.69 27.38
N MET A 379 -16.08 -13.85 27.00
CA MET A 379 -16.20 -14.42 25.66
C MET A 379 -16.81 -15.81 25.73
N ARG A 380 -17.62 -16.15 24.73
CA ARG A 380 -18.20 -17.49 24.57
C ARG A 380 -17.75 -18.04 23.23
N VAL A 381 -17.06 -19.17 23.27
CA VAL A 381 -16.51 -19.82 22.07
C VAL A 381 -17.20 -21.17 21.87
N PRO A 382 -17.65 -21.52 20.65
CA PRO A 382 -18.24 -22.81 20.40
C PRO A 382 -17.19 -23.91 20.58
N LYS A 383 -17.57 -25.04 21.20
CA LYS A 383 -16.66 -26.19 21.35
C LYS A 383 -16.34 -26.88 20.03
N SER A 384 -17.22 -26.75 19.04
CA SER A 384 -17.01 -27.19 17.66
C SER A 384 -16.58 -26.00 16.82
N GLN A 385 -15.36 -26.05 16.27
CA GLN A 385 -14.84 -24.96 15.46
C GLN A 385 -15.29 -25.10 13.99
N PRO A 386 -15.87 -24.05 13.37
CA PRO A 386 -16.36 -24.12 11.98
C PRO A 386 -15.26 -24.33 10.93
N GLN A 387 -14.00 -24.02 11.25
CA GLN A 387 -12.87 -23.97 10.31
C GLN A 387 -11.63 -24.77 10.77
N HIS A 388 -11.70 -25.46 11.91
CA HIS A 388 -10.59 -26.32 12.37
C HIS A 388 -10.86 -27.75 11.91
N ASP A 389 -10.09 -28.20 10.92
CA ASP A 389 -10.04 -29.61 10.50
C ASP A 389 -8.92 -30.31 11.30
N PRO A 390 -9.24 -31.23 12.23
CA PRO A 390 -8.24 -31.90 13.06
C PRO A 390 -7.30 -32.83 12.27
N ASP A 391 -7.55 -33.07 10.98
CA ASP A 391 -6.75 -33.96 10.12
C ASP A 391 -5.57 -33.25 9.41
N ASN A 392 -5.27 -31.98 9.71
CA ASN A 392 -4.24 -31.19 9.02
C ASN A 392 -3.07 -30.67 9.90
N ASP A 393 -2.92 -31.17 11.13
CA ASP A 393 -1.77 -30.91 12.02
C ASP A 393 -0.80 -32.09 12.15
#